data_AF-A0A535SHT0-F1
#
_entry.id   AF-A0A535SHT0-F1
#
_cell.length_a   1.000
_cell.length_b   1.000
_cell.length_c   1.000
_cell.angle_alpha   90.00
_cell.angle_beta   90.00
_cell.angle_gamma   90.00
#
_symmetry.space_group_name_H-M   'P 1'
#
loop_
_entity.id
_entity.type
_entity.pdbx_description
1 polymer ?
#
loop_
_entity_poly.entity_id
_entity_poly.type
_entity_poly.pdbx_seq_one_letter_code
_entity_poly.pdbx_strand_id
1 'polypeptide(L)'
;MSFLSKTNQPRSWGRYPKVTPAEVQSVFWRSELPNIADFEQPVLPYAYGRSYGDSCLNEGGVSLDVSHLRRFISFDEDEGLLCCEAGVSLAEILELIVP
;
A
#
# COMPACT_ATOMS: atom_id res chain seq x y z
N MET A 1 7.54 25.85 5.90
CA MET A 1 6.86 25.16 7.01
C MET A 1 6.57 23.74 6.56
N SER A 2 7.31 22.76 7.09
CA SER A 2 7.19 21.36 6.69
C SER A 2 5.88 20.78 7.21
N PHE A 3 4.94 20.46 6.31
CA PHE A 3 3.83 19.58 6.63
C PHE A 3 4.39 18.17 6.78
N LEU A 4 4.83 17.81 7.99
CA LEU A 4 5.10 16.41 8.31
C LEU A 4 3.74 15.71 8.35
N SER A 5 3.36 15.13 7.22
CA SER A 5 2.41 14.01 7.20
C SER A 5 2.83 13.05 8.32
N LYS A 6 1.92 12.76 9.25
CA LYS A 6 2.14 11.67 10.22
C LYS A 6 2.19 10.38 9.40
N THR A 7 3.36 9.98 8.94
CA THR A 7 3.56 8.66 8.33
C THR A 7 3.24 7.63 9.40
N ASN A 8 2.10 6.97 9.23
CA ASN A 8 1.65 5.95 10.17
C ASN A 8 2.65 4.80 10.08
N GLN A 9 3.33 4.47 11.18
CA GLN A 9 4.31 3.39 11.17
C GLN A 9 3.62 2.08 10.71
N PRO A 10 4.20 1.36 9.73
CA PRO A 10 3.70 0.06 9.29
C PRO A 10 3.58 -0.91 10.46
N ARG A 11 2.43 -1.60 10.56
CA ARG A 11 2.16 -2.59 11.60
C ARG A 11 1.36 -3.74 11.03
N SER A 12 1.67 -4.96 11.48
CA SER A 12 0.81 -6.10 11.25
C SER A 12 -0.47 -5.97 12.08
N TRP A 13 -1.50 -6.71 11.69
CA TRP A 13 -2.79 -6.73 12.38
C TRP A 13 -2.63 -7.21 13.83
N GLY A 14 -1.78 -8.22 14.03
CA GLY A 14 -1.45 -8.78 15.34
C GLY A 14 -0.55 -7.89 16.19
N ARG A 15 -0.02 -6.78 15.65
CA ARG A 15 0.97 -5.90 16.29
C ARG A 15 2.23 -6.64 16.76
N TYR A 16 2.53 -7.75 16.10
CA TYR A 16 3.68 -8.60 16.31
C TYR A 16 4.13 -9.22 14.97
N PRO A 17 5.45 -9.36 14.71
CA PRO A 17 6.54 -8.74 15.48
C PRO A 17 6.49 -7.21 15.41
N LYS A 18 7.16 -6.55 16.35
CA LYS A 18 7.36 -5.10 16.28
C LYS A 18 8.59 -4.86 15.42
N VAL A 19 8.40 -4.22 14.27
CA VAL A 19 9.49 -3.85 13.37
C VAL A 19 9.63 -2.34 13.28
N THR A 20 10.80 -1.86 12.91
CA THR A 20 11.05 -0.47 12.54
C THR A 20 11.63 -0.43 11.13
N PRO A 21 10.88 0.05 10.11
CA PRO A 21 11.48 0.31 8.81
C PRO A 21 12.48 1.46 8.91
N ALA A 22 13.48 1.46 8.04
CA ALA A 22 14.41 2.59 7.92
C ALA A 22 13.71 3.83 7.35
N GLU A 23 12.77 3.62 6.43
CA GLU A 23 12.02 4.69 5.77
C GLU A 23 10.57 4.26 5.50
N VAL A 24 9.66 5.23 5.53
CA VAL A 24 8.28 5.07 5.05
C VAL A 24 8.02 6.15 4.02
N GLN A 25 7.73 5.73 2.78
CA GLN A 25 7.44 6.64 1.67
C GLN A 25 6.05 6.35 1.12
N SER A 26 5.19 7.35 1.12
CA SER A 26 3.84 7.26 0.54
C SER A 26 3.86 7.52 -0.96
N VAL A 27 3.07 6.76 -1.72
CA VAL A 27 2.88 6.92 -3.16
C VAL A 27 1.42 7.25 -3.43
N PHE A 28 1.14 8.45 -3.94
CA PHE A 28 -0.24 8.92 -4.21
C PHE A 28 -0.64 8.72 -5.67
N TRP A 29 0.32 8.82 -6.59
CA TRP A 29 0.07 8.67 -8.02
C TRP A 29 1.00 7.63 -8.64
N ARG A 30 0.51 6.86 -9.61
CA ARG A 30 1.34 5.88 -10.34
C ARG A 30 2.57 6.48 -11.02
N SER A 31 2.49 7.76 -11.41
CA SER A 31 3.61 8.51 -12.00
C SER A 31 4.70 8.85 -10.99
N GLU A 32 4.44 8.69 -9.70
CA GLU A 32 5.38 8.94 -8.61
C GLU A 32 6.00 7.65 -8.05
N LEU A 33 5.71 6.50 -8.69
CA LEU A 33 6.32 5.24 -8.28
C LEU A 33 7.84 5.38 -8.36
N PRO A 34 8.55 5.19 -7.24
CA PRO A 34 10.00 5.28 -7.27
C PRO A 34 10.55 4.09 -8.05
N ASN A 35 11.69 4.30 -8.72
CA ASN A 35 12.42 3.19 -9.30
C ASN A 35 13.02 2.35 -8.17
N ILE A 36 12.59 1.09 -8.05
CA ILE A 36 13.00 0.20 -6.95
C ILE A 36 14.52 0.00 -6.94
N ALA A 37 15.18 0.11 -8.10
CA ALA A 37 16.64 0.00 -8.22
C ALA A 37 17.42 1.16 -7.56
N ASP A 38 16.76 2.27 -7.24
CA ASP A 38 17.41 3.44 -6.65
C ASP A 38 17.55 3.33 -5.11
N PHE A 39 16.94 2.32 -4.50
CA PHE A 39 17.03 2.08 -3.06
C PHE A 39 18.20 1.16 -2.71
N GLU A 40 18.95 1.53 -1.67
CA GLU A 40 20.02 0.67 -1.13
C GLU A 40 19.47 -0.44 -0.25
N GLN A 41 18.34 -0.22 0.42
CA GLN A 41 17.69 -1.18 1.30
C GLN A 41 16.58 -1.94 0.58
N PRO A 42 16.19 -3.14 1.07
CA PRO A 42 15.03 -3.85 0.56
C PRO A 42 13.78 -2.99 0.62
N VAL A 43 12.94 -3.08 -0.41
CA VAL A 43 11.71 -2.31 -0.54
C VAL A 43 10.51 -3.25 -0.46
N LEU A 44 9.53 -2.92 0.39
CA LEU A 44 8.31 -3.69 0.55
C LEU A 44 7.09 -2.78 0.45
N PRO A 45 6.13 -3.06 -0.45
CA PRO A 45 4.84 -2.40 -0.44
C PRO A 45 4.06 -2.70 0.85
N TYR A 46 3.50 -1.67 1.44
CA TYR A 46 2.61 -1.74 2.59
C TYR A 46 1.29 -1.03 2.27
N ALA A 47 0.19 -1.55 2.80
CA ALA A 47 -1.12 -0.93 2.67
C ALA A 47 -1.89 -1.04 3.98
N TYR A 48 -2.88 -1.93 4.04
CA TYR A 48 -3.85 -1.96 5.15
C TYR A 48 -3.39 -2.66 6.43
N GLY A 49 -2.19 -3.24 6.45
CA GLY A 49 -1.66 -3.94 7.64
C GLY A 49 -2.56 -5.06 8.16
N ARG A 50 -3.30 -5.74 7.27
CA ARG A 50 -4.27 -6.80 7.65
C ARG A 50 -3.66 -8.20 7.76
N SER A 51 -2.39 -8.37 7.35
CA SER A 51 -1.62 -9.59 7.64
C SER A 51 -1.37 -9.70 9.14
N TYR A 52 -1.52 -10.90 9.70
CA TYR A 52 -1.25 -11.14 11.13
C TYR A 52 0.25 -11.19 11.46
N GLY A 53 1.05 -11.75 10.56
CA GLY A 53 2.51 -11.91 10.71
C GLY A 53 3.32 -10.77 10.08
N ASP A 54 4.55 -11.09 9.73
CA ASP A 54 5.58 -10.16 9.24
C ASP A 54 5.60 -9.99 7.71
N SER A 55 4.71 -10.64 6.97
CA SER A 55 4.69 -10.55 5.49
C SER A 55 4.49 -9.14 4.93
N CYS A 56 3.95 -8.22 5.73
CA CYS A 56 3.80 -6.80 5.38
C CYS A 56 4.81 -5.89 6.10
N LEU A 57 5.83 -6.45 6.74
CA LEU A 57 6.77 -5.72 7.60
C LEU A 57 8.18 -5.80 7.02
N ASN A 58 8.91 -4.68 7.06
CA ASN A 58 10.24 -4.56 6.46
C ASN A 58 11.24 -3.92 7.44
N GLU A 59 11.78 -4.73 8.35
CA GLU A 59 12.76 -4.29 9.36
C GLU A 59 14.00 -3.68 8.70
N GLY A 60 14.33 -2.43 9.03
CA GLY A 60 15.49 -1.73 8.47
C GLY A 60 15.43 -1.45 6.95
N GLY A 61 14.32 -1.78 6.28
CA GLY A 61 14.10 -1.53 4.86
C GLY A 61 13.19 -0.32 4.59
N VAL A 62 12.83 -0.13 3.33
CA VAL A 62 11.88 0.88 2.88
C VAL A 62 10.47 0.29 2.84
N SER A 63 9.55 0.92 3.56
CA SER A 63 8.12 0.61 3.46
C SER A 63 7.44 1.59 2.50
N LEU A 64 7.04 1.11 1.33
CA LEU A 64 6.28 1.92 0.37
C LEU A 64 4.79 1.86 0.70
N ASP A 65 4.23 2.92 1.25
CA ASP A 65 2.80 3.02 1.49
C ASP A 65 2.06 3.27 0.17
N VAL A 66 1.47 2.21 -0.36
CA VAL A 66 0.70 2.19 -1.61
C VAL A 66 -0.81 2.28 -1.38
N SER A 67 -1.25 2.50 -0.12
CA SER A 67 -2.69 2.58 0.21
C SER A 67 -3.40 3.77 -0.44
N HIS A 68 -2.64 4.77 -0.88
CA HIS A 68 -3.17 5.93 -1.60
C HIS A 68 -3.35 5.72 -3.11
N LEU A 69 -2.78 4.66 -3.69
CA LEU A 69 -3.05 4.24 -5.07
C LEU A 69 -4.42 3.56 -5.15
N ARG A 70 -5.49 4.37 -5.07
CA ARG A 70 -6.86 3.92 -4.78
C ARG A 70 -7.87 4.28 -5.88
N ARG A 71 -7.46 4.26 -7.15
CA ARG A 71 -8.35 4.55 -8.29
C ARG A 71 -8.89 3.30 -8.96
N PHE A 72 -10.17 3.33 -9.28
CA PHE A 72 -10.77 2.44 -10.27
C PHE A 72 -10.40 2.93 -11.68
N ILE A 73 -10.01 2.02 -12.57
CA ILE A 73 -9.49 2.34 -13.92
C ILE A 73 -10.52 1.98 -14.99
N SER A 74 -11.03 0.75 -14.96
CA SER A 74 -12.06 0.28 -15.88
C SER A 74 -12.79 -0.92 -15.28
N PHE A 75 -14.05 -1.12 -15.68
CA PHE A 75 -14.82 -2.32 -15.37
C PHE A 75 -15.49 -2.80 -16.65
N ASP A 76 -15.19 -4.03 -17.05
CA ASP A 76 -15.88 -4.74 -18.12
C ASP A 76 -17.01 -5.55 -17.49
N GLU A 77 -18.25 -5.11 -17.67
CA GLU A 77 -19.44 -5.74 -17.09
C GLU A 77 -19.78 -7.07 -17.75
N ASP A 78 -19.46 -7.24 -19.03
CA ASP A 78 -19.78 -8.45 -19.80
C ASP A 78 -18.84 -9.59 -19.39
N GLU A 79 -17.54 -9.30 -19.21
CA GLU A 79 -16.52 -10.28 -18.82
C GLU A 79 -16.28 -10.34 -17.29
N GLY A 80 -16.80 -9.39 -16.53
CA GLY A 80 -16.59 -9.28 -15.07
C GLY A 80 -15.17 -8.87 -14.68
N LEU A 81 -14.46 -8.10 -15.52
CA LEU A 81 -13.06 -7.73 -15.30
C LEU A 81 -12.94 -6.30 -14.75
N LEU A 82 -12.55 -6.19 -13.48
CA LEU A 82 -12.20 -4.91 -12.85
C LEU A 82 -10.69 -4.65 -12.93
N CYS A 83 -10.31 -3.52 -13.52
CA CYS A 83 -8.98 -2.94 -13.42
C CYS A 83 -9.00 -1.80 -12.40
N CYS A 84 -8.17 -1.91 -11.36
CA CYS A 84 -8.01 -0.88 -10.34
C CYS A 84 -6.57 -0.83 -9.84
N GLU A 85 -6.23 0.25 -9.14
CA GLU A 85 -4.94 0.38 -8.47
C GLU A 85 -4.85 -0.51 -7.22
N ALA A 86 -3.64 -0.95 -6.88
CA ALA A 86 -3.42 -1.95 -5.84
C ALA A 86 -3.84 -1.52 -4.42
N GLY A 87 -4.03 -0.22 -4.20
CA GLY A 87 -4.55 0.33 -2.96
C GLY A 87 -6.06 0.24 -2.85
N VAL A 88 -6.83 -0.09 -3.90
CA VAL A 88 -8.29 -0.27 -3.76
C VAL A 88 -8.61 -1.45 -2.84
N SER A 89 -9.44 -1.22 -1.82
CA SER A 89 -9.84 -2.28 -0.89
C SER A 89 -10.94 -3.16 -1.47
N LEU A 90 -11.01 -4.42 -1.02
CA LEU A 90 -12.12 -5.30 -1.37
C LEU A 90 -13.49 -4.73 -0.96
N ALA A 91 -13.55 -3.97 0.14
CA ALA A 91 -14.80 -3.33 0.58
C ALA A 91 -15.28 -2.28 -0.44
N GLU A 92 -14.38 -1.45 -0.95
CA GLU A 92 -14.71 -0.49 -2.00
C GLU A 92 -15.08 -1.15 -3.32
N ILE A 93 -14.42 -2.27 -3.66
CA ILE A 93 -14.82 -3.07 -4.84
C ILE A 93 -16.26 -3.55 -4.69
N LEU A 94 -16.64 -4.05 -3.51
CA LEU A 94 -18.00 -4.50 -3.25
C LEU A 94 -19.01 -3.34 -3.30
N GLU A 95 -18.67 -2.18 -2.73
CA GLU A 95 -19.50 -0.98 -2.80
C GLU A 95 -19.73 -0.48 -4.24
N LEU A 96 -18.77 -0.71 -5.15
CA LEU A 96 -18.88 -0.32 -6.55
C LEU A 96 -19.66 -1.33 -7.40
N ILE A 97 -19.41 -2.63 -7.21
CA ILE A 97 -19.83 -3.68 -8.16
C ILE A 97 -21.08 -4.43 -7.71
N VAL A 98 -21.35 -4.51 -6.40
CA VAL A 98 -22.50 -5.25 -5.88
C VAL A 98 -23.76 -4.36 -5.89
N PRO A 99 -24.89 -4.81 -6.49
CA PRO A 99 -26.14 -4.05 -6.54
C PRO A 99 -26.82 -3.80 -5.18
#